data_AF-A0A511QX67-F1
#
_entry.id   AF-A0A511QX67-F1
#
_cell.length_a   1.000
_cell.length_b   1.000
_cell.length_c   1.000
_cell.angle_alpha   90.00
_cell.angle_beta   90.00
_cell.angle_gamma   90.00
#
_symmetry.space_group_name_H-M   'P 1'
#
loop_
_entity.id
_entity.type
_entity.pdbx_description
1 polymer ?
#
loop_
_entity_poly.entity_id
_entity_poly.type
_entity_poly.pdbx_seq_one_letter_code
_entity_poly.pdbx_strand_id
1 'polypeptide(L)'
;MSRKQTGFTLIELMIVVAIIGVLSAIGIPMYQDYVKKSELASATATLRGLLTKAELYYLDQGSFPTVLTDINTVSSAGGSIGEVGISGNQLQFTFSSTGSSLDGSSVSFARDDTSGWSCSVSGAVGIDKPKGCQ
;
A
#
# COMPACT_ATOMS: atom_id res chain seq x y z
N MET A 1 -23.21 53.25 -4.32
CA MET A 1 -21.99 52.99 -3.51
C MET A 1 -21.09 52.04 -4.28
N SER A 2 -20.03 52.56 -4.92
CA SER A 2 -19.02 51.73 -5.58
C SER A 2 -18.13 51.12 -4.50
N ARG A 3 -18.09 49.78 -4.40
CA ARG A 3 -17.14 49.08 -3.53
C ARG A 3 -15.74 49.32 -4.07
N LYS A 4 -14.87 49.99 -3.31
CA LYS A 4 -13.44 50.07 -3.63
C LYS A 4 -12.90 48.64 -3.69
N GLN A 5 -12.46 48.21 -4.87
CA GLN A 5 -11.81 46.94 -5.07
C GLN A 5 -10.41 47.03 -4.46
N THR A 6 -10.23 46.48 -3.25
CA THR A 6 -8.93 46.34 -2.61
C THR A 6 -8.21 45.18 -3.25
N GLY A 7 -7.25 45.46 -4.14
CA GLY A 7 -6.36 44.46 -4.73
C GLY A 7 -5.24 44.07 -3.76
N PHE A 8 -4.72 42.85 -3.93
CA PHE A 8 -3.50 42.39 -3.27
C PHE A 8 -2.27 43.05 -3.92
N THR A 9 -1.25 43.41 -3.14
CA THR A 9 0.00 43.94 -3.70
C THR A 9 0.87 42.81 -4.25
N LEU A 10 1.70 43.12 -5.26
CA LEU A 10 2.66 42.16 -5.82
C LEU A 10 3.63 41.65 -4.76
N ILE A 11 4.03 42.50 -3.80
CA ILE A 11 4.96 42.11 -2.74
C ILE A 11 4.31 41.17 -1.74
N GLU A 12 3.04 41.37 -1.37
CA GLU A 12 2.32 40.44 -0.51
C GLU A 12 2.20 39.06 -1.17
N LEU A 13 1.92 39.02 -2.48
CA LEU A 13 1.84 37.75 -3.21
C LEU A 13 3.21 37.05 -3.28
N MET A 14 4.29 37.79 -3.49
CA MET A 14 5.65 37.22 -3.50
C MET A 14 6.06 36.60 -2.16
N ILE A 15 5.74 37.25 -1.04
CA ILE A 15 6.04 36.72 0.30
C ILE A 15 5.23 35.44 0.55
N VAL A 16 3.95 35.41 0.18
CA VAL A 16 3.11 34.22 0.33
C VAL A 16 3.67 33.04 -0.47
N VAL A 17 4.07 33.26 -1.73
CA VAL A 17 4.68 32.21 -2.56
C VAL A 17 6.00 31.72 -1.97
N ALA A 18 6.82 32.62 -1.43
CA ALA A 18 8.07 32.24 -0.76
C ALA A 18 7.82 31.33 0.46
N ILE A 19 6.84 31.66 1.30
CA ILE A 19 6.48 30.86 2.47
C ILE A 19 5.92 29.49 2.06
N ILE A 20 5.00 29.44 1.09
CA ILE A 20 4.44 28.18 0.56
C ILE A 20 5.53 27.33 -0.09
N GLY A 21 6.51 27.95 -0.76
CA GLY A 21 7.66 27.27 -1.33
C GLY A 21 8.48 26.53 -0.27
N VAL A 22 8.79 27.17 0.85
CA VAL A 22 9.53 26.54 1.96
C VAL A 22 8.72 25.42 2.60
N LEU A 23 7.42 25.64 2.86
CA LEU A 23 6.55 24.62 3.48
C LEU A 23 6.36 23.40 2.57
N SER A 24 6.20 23.61 1.27
CA SER A 24 5.97 22.51 0.31
C SER A 24 7.20 21.62 0.12
N ALA A 25 8.40 22.18 0.19
CA ALA A 25 9.66 21.43 0.12
C ALA A 25 9.77 20.35 1.22
N ILE A 26 9.22 20.61 2.40
CA ILE A 26 9.22 19.66 3.53
C ILE A 26 7.92 18.83 3.55
N GLY A 27 6.78 19.45 3.24
CA GLY A 27 5.47 18.80 3.34
C GLY A 27 5.21 17.73 2.29
N ILE A 28 5.64 17.94 1.05
CA ILE A 28 5.41 16.98 -0.05
C ILE A 28 6.09 15.62 0.20
N PRO A 29 7.39 15.53 0.53
CA PRO A 29 8.02 14.23 0.76
C PRO A 29 7.39 13.49 1.96
N MET A 30 7.07 14.20 3.05
CA MET A 30 6.39 13.58 4.20
C MET A 30 5.01 13.04 3.85
N TYR A 31 4.24 13.77 3.04
CA TYR A 31 2.94 13.31 2.57
C TYR A 31 3.07 12.06 1.68
N GLN A 32 4.04 12.04 0.76
CA GLN A 32 4.30 10.88 -0.10
C GLN A 32 4.64 9.63 0.72
N ASP A 33 5.48 9.76 1.75
CA ASP A 33 5.83 8.63 2.62
C ASP A 33 4.63 8.14 3.45
N TYR A 34 3.77 9.06 3.89
CA TYR A 34 2.51 8.69 4.56
C TYR A 34 1.56 7.91 3.65
N VAL A 35 1.42 8.33 2.38
CA VAL A 35 0.59 7.61 1.39
C VAL A 35 1.15 6.22 1.14
N LYS A 36 2.45 6.07 0.90
CA LYS A 36 3.11 4.76 0.74
C LYS A 36 2.88 3.85 1.95
N LYS A 37 3.04 4.36 3.17
CA LYS A 37 2.79 3.60 4.40
C LYS A 37 1.33 3.14 4.51
N SER A 38 0.39 3.99 4.08
CA SER A 38 -1.04 3.69 4.08
C SER A 38 -1.40 2.62 3.05
N GLU A 39 -0.86 2.70 1.85
CA GLU A 39 -1.01 1.68 0.80
C GLU A 39 -0.47 0.32 1.27
N LEU A 40 0.69 0.33 1.94
CA LEU A 40 1.32 -0.87 2.47
C LEU A 40 0.50 -1.52 3.60
N ALA A 41 -0.04 -0.71 4.49
CA ALA A 41 -0.98 -1.18 5.51
C ALA A 41 -2.26 -1.77 4.89
N SER A 42 -2.80 -1.13 3.84
CA SER A 42 -3.98 -1.60 3.12
C SER A 42 -3.73 -2.96 2.46
N ALA A 43 -2.64 -3.10 1.70
CA ALA A 43 -2.25 -4.37 1.08
C ALA A 43 -2.10 -5.50 2.11
N THR A 44 -1.44 -5.20 3.24
CA THR A 44 -1.26 -6.16 4.33
C THR A 44 -2.60 -6.56 4.95
N ALA A 45 -3.53 -5.63 5.13
CA ALA A 45 -4.86 -5.91 5.65
C ALA A 45 -5.68 -6.80 4.69
N THR A 46 -5.60 -6.52 3.38
CA THR A 46 -6.25 -7.33 2.34
C THR A 46 -5.75 -8.77 2.39
N LEU A 47 -4.43 -8.98 2.42
CA LEU A 47 -3.87 -10.33 2.53
C LEU A 47 -4.23 -11.01 3.86
N ARG A 48 -4.20 -10.30 4.99
CA ARG A 48 -4.60 -10.84 6.30
C ARG A 48 -6.03 -11.36 6.31
N GLY A 49 -6.95 -10.72 5.59
CA GLY A 49 -8.33 -11.20 5.42
C GLY A 49 -8.43 -12.53 4.66
N LEU A 50 -7.43 -12.86 3.85
CA LEU A 50 -7.36 -14.09 3.06
C LEU A 50 -6.61 -15.23 3.76
N LEU A 51 -5.76 -14.93 4.73
CA LEU A 51 -4.99 -15.94 5.46
C LEU A 51 -5.87 -17.03 6.07
N THR A 52 -6.97 -16.65 6.72
CA THR A 52 -7.89 -17.63 7.32
C THR A 52 -8.49 -18.54 6.27
N LYS A 53 -8.83 -18.01 5.08
CA LYS A 53 -9.41 -18.81 3.99
C LYS A 53 -8.38 -19.76 3.40
N ALA A 54 -7.14 -19.29 3.22
CA ALA A 54 -6.04 -20.13 2.75
C ALA A 54 -5.67 -21.23 3.77
N GLU A 55 -5.73 -20.93 5.07
CA GLU A 55 -5.51 -21.93 6.12
C GLU A 55 -6.61 -23.00 6.13
N LEU A 56 -7.89 -22.60 6.03
CA LEU A 56 -8.99 -23.55 5.95
C LEU A 56 -8.86 -24.46 4.73
N TYR A 57 -8.48 -23.92 3.57
CA TYR A 57 -8.23 -24.71 2.37
C TYR A 57 -7.08 -25.71 2.59
N TYR A 58 -5.98 -25.26 3.19
CA TYR A 58 -4.83 -26.13 3.48
C TYR A 58 -5.20 -27.28 4.42
N LEU A 59 -6.02 -27.02 5.44
CA LEU A 59 -6.48 -28.05 6.38
C LEU A 59 -7.42 -29.08 5.73
N ASP A 60 -8.19 -28.68 4.72
CA ASP A 60 -9.14 -29.56 4.02
C ASP A 60 -8.45 -30.39 2.91
N GLN A 61 -7.57 -29.75 2.14
CA GLN A 61 -6.96 -30.35 0.94
C GLN A 61 -5.54 -30.86 1.18
N GLY A 62 -4.90 -30.50 2.29
CA GLY A 62 -3.51 -30.88 2.60
C GLY A 62 -2.46 -30.16 1.74
N SER A 63 -2.86 -29.19 0.92
CA SER A 63 -1.97 -28.41 0.06
C SER A 63 -2.36 -26.94 0.03
N PHE A 64 -1.40 -26.06 -0.25
CA PHE A 64 -1.68 -24.63 -0.40
C PHE A 64 -2.54 -24.37 -1.65
N PRO A 65 -3.49 -23.41 -1.62
CA PRO A 65 -4.28 -23.07 -2.80
C PRO A 65 -3.37 -22.67 -3.95
N THR A 66 -3.72 -23.07 -5.17
CA THR A 66 -2.93 -22.73 -6.38
C THR A 66 -3.59 -21.66 -7.22
N VAL A 67 -4.91 -21.48 -7.07
CA VAL A 67 -5.69 -20.45 -7.75
C VAL A 67 -6.50 -19.65 -6.74
N LEU A 68 -6.74 -18.36 -7.03
CA LEU A 68 -7.45 -17.44 -6.13
C LEU A 68 -8.91 -17.86 -5.89
N THR A 69 -9.51 -18.58 -6.84
CA THR A 69 -10.88 -19.09 -6.72
C THR A 69 -11.03 -20.12 -5.61
N ASP A 70 -9.97 -20.86 -5.27
CA ASP A 70 -9.95 -21.85 -4.18
C ASP A 70 -10.27 -21.21 -2.82
N ILE A 71 -9.89 -19.95 -2.65
CA ILE A 71 -10.13 -19.15 -1.46
C ILE A 71 -11.22 -18.08 -1.67
N ASN A 72 -12.05 -18.22 -2.71
CA ASN A 72 -13.12 -17.29 -3.06
C ASN A 72 -12.64 -15.82 -3.15
N THR A 73 -11.50 -15.60 -3.80
CA THR A 73 -10.97 -14.27 -4.06
C THR A 73 -10.62 -14.07 -5.54
N VAL A 74 -10.30 -12.84 -5.90
CA VAL A 74 -9.94 -12.43 -7.26
C VAL A 74 -8.72 -11.52 -7.21
N SER A 75 -7.97 -11.43 -8.32
CA SER A 75 -6.75 -10.62 -8.37
C SER A 75 -7.03 -9.14 -8.09
N SER A 76 -8.18 -8.63 -8.50
CA SER A 76 -8.62 -7.25 -8.27
C SER A 76 -9.08 -6.94 -6.84
N ALA A 77 -8.95 -7.88 -5.89
CA ALA A 77 -9.29 -7.65 -4.48
C ALA A 77 -8.45 -6.53 -3.83
N GLY A 78 -7.32 -6.15 -4.44
CA GLY A 78 -6.53 -4.98 -4.05
C GLY A 78 -7.02 -3.63 -4.57
N GLY A 79 -8.07 -3.59 -5.38
CA GLY A 79 -8.59 -2.35 -5.94
C GLY A 79 -7.59 -1.69 -6.91
N SER A 80 -7.53 -0.36 -6.91
CA SER A 80 -6.65 0.38 -7.82
C SER A 80 -5.16 0.34 -7.43
N ILE A 81 -4.86 0.03 -6.17
CA ILE A 81 -3.50 0.10 -5.63
C ILE A 81 -2.66 -1.14 -5.98
N GLY A 82 -3.28 -2.25 -6.38
CA GLY A 82 -2.55 -3.46 -6.75
C GLY A 82 -3.42 -4.70 -6.84
N GLU A 83 -2.76 -5.82 -7.10
CA GLU A 83 -3.39 -7.12 -7.31
C GLU A 83 -2.96 -8.15 -6.29
N VAL A 84 -3.89 -9.05 -5.94
CA VAL A 84 -3.62 -10.24 -5.14
C VAL A 84 -3.24 -11.39 -6.08
N GLY A 85 -2.26 -12.18 -5.69
CA GLY A 85 -1.82 -13.37 -6.40
C GLY A 85 -1.40 -14.48 -5.44
N ILE A 86 -1.19 -15.65 -6.01
CA ILE A 86 -0.59 -16.79 -5.33
C ILE A 86 0.68 -17.16 -6.09
N SER A 87 1.77 -17.39 -5.37
CA SER A 87 3.03 -17.87 -5.92
C SER A 87 3.61 -18.94 -5.00
N GLY A 88 3.56 -20.21 -5.43
CA GLY A 88 3.92 -21.35 -4.58
C GLY A 88 3.07 -21.39 -3.31
N ASN A 89 3.72 -21.49 -2.14
CA ASN A 89 3.08 -21.47 -0.82
C ASN A 89 2.89 -20.06 -0.25
N GLN A 90 2.78 -19.05 -1.13
CA GLN A 90 2.73 -17.65 -0.73
C GLN A 90 1.52 -16.92 -1.31
N LEU A 91 0.80 -16.20 -0.45
CA LEU A 91 -0.14 -15.17 -0.87
C LEU A 91 0.63 -13.87 -1.07
N GLN A 92 0.53 -13.28 -2.25
CA GLN A 92 1.25 -12.06 -2.60
C GLN A 92 0.28 -10.95 -2.98
N PHE A 93 0.63 -9.73 -2.62
CA PHE A 93 0.05 -8.51 -3.09
C PHE A 93 1.11 -7.74 -3.87
N THR A 94 0.84 -7.44 -5.13
CA THR A 94 1.75 -6.70 -6.00
C THR A 94 1.16 -5.33 -6.27
N PHE A 95 1.90 -4.27 -5.95
CA PHE A 95 1.44 -2.91 -6.16
C PHE A 95 1.41 -2.54 -7.65
N SER A 96 0.39 -1.79 -8.06
CA SER A 96 0.22 -1.33 -9.44
C SER A 96 1.09 -0.11 -9.74
N SER A 97 1.63 -0.04 -10.95
CA SER A 97 2.44 1.09 -11.44
C SER A 97 1.63 2.36 -11.70
N THR A 98 0.32 2.23 -11.90
CA THR A 98 -0.55 3.38 -12.24
C THR A 98 -1.32 3.90 -11.02
N GLY A 99 -1.58 3.04 -10.04
CA GLY A 99 -2.49 3.33 -8.93
C GLY A 99 -1.85 3.30 -7.55
N SER A 100 -0.53 3.11 -7.45
CA SER A 100 0.19 3.12 -6.18
C SER A 100 1.43 4.02 -6.23
N SER A 101 1.85 4.46 -5.06
CA SER A 101 3.12 5.16 -4.82
C SER A 101 4.28 4.18 -4.56
N LEU A 102 4.03 2.87 -4.63
CA LEU A 102 4.93 1.75 -4.31
C LEU A 102 5.12 0.83 -5.53
N ASP A 103 5.28 1.41 -6.72
CA ASP A 103 5.47 0.64 -7.96
C ASP A 103 6.59 -0.41 -7.84
N GLY A 104 6.32 -1.61 -8.36
CA GLY A 104 7.22 -2.76 -8.31
C GLY A 104 7.43 -3.38 -6.93
N SER A 105 6.82 -2.84 -5.87
CA SER A 105 6.87 -3.41 -4.53
C SER A 105 5.85 -4.53 -4.36
N SER A 106 6.07 -5.40 -3.38
CA SER A 106 5.09 -6.43 -3.02
C SER A 106 5.10 -6.74 -1.54
N VAL A 107 3.93 -7.08 -1.00
CA VAL A 107 3.79 -7.70 0.33
C VAL A 107 3.43 -9.16 0.13
N SER A 108 4.02 -10.06 0.90
CA SER A 108 3.75 -11.47 0.74
C SER A 108 3.72 -12.22 2.07
N PHE A 109 2.80 -13.17 2.18
CA PHE A 109 2.61 -14.04 3.34
C PHE A 109 2.88 -15.48 2.94
N ALA A 110 3.99 -16.04 3.43
CA ALA A 110 4.37 -17.42 3.17
C ALA A 110 3.88 -18.30 4.32
N ARG A 111 3.29 -19.43 3.96
CA ARG A 111 2.93 -20.46 4.92
C ARG A 111 4.06 -21.47 5.01
N ASP A 112 4.59 -21.63 6.22
CA ASP A 112 5.56 -22.66 6.56
C ASP A 112 4.90 -23.67 7.51
N ASP A 113 5.13 -24.96 7.27
CA ASP A 113 4.48 -26.04 8.03
C ASP A 113 4.94 -26.11 9.50
N THR A 114 6.05 -25.45 9.85
CA THR A 114 6.66 -25.51 11.18
C THR A 114 6.55 -24.20 11.95
N SER A 115 6.74 -23.08 11.26
CA SER A 115 6.80 -21.73 11.83
C SER A 115 5.53 -20.90 11.58
N GLY A 116 4.57 -21.44 10.84
CA GLY A 116 3.30 -20.79 10.55
C GLY A 116 3.42 -19.72 9.47
N TRP A 117 2.68 -18.62 9.64
CA TRP A 117 2.65 -17.54 8.66
C TRP A 117 3.78 -16.54 8.87
N SER A 118 4.60 -16.35 7.84
CA SER A 118 5.64 -15.31 7.80
C SER A 118 5.27 -14.23 6.79
N CYS A 119 5.50 -12.97 7.13
CA CYS A 119 5.23 -11.83 6.26
C CYS A 119 6.54 -11.19 5.80
N SER A 120 6.65 -10.91 4.50
CA SER A 120 7.79 -10.24 3.88
C SER A 120 7.34 -9.08 2.99
N VAL A 121 8.10 -8.00 3.01
CA VAL A 121 7.90 -6.83 2.13
C VAL A 121 9.13 -6.66 1.24
N SER A 122 8.89 -6.63 -0.06
CA SER A 122 9.91 -6.39 -1.09
C SER A 122 9.67 -5.06 -1.81
N GLY A 123 10.75 -4.38 -2.23
CA GLY A 123 10.69 -3.14 -3.02
C GLY A 123 10.39 -1.84 -2.26
N ALA A 124 9.73 -1.90 -1.10
CA ALA A 124 9.38 -0.73 -0.30
C ALA A 124 10.54 -0.22 0.59
N VAL A 125 11.64 0.21 -0.02
CA VAL A 125 12.85 0.70 0.69
C VAL A 125 12.59 2.06 1.33
N GLY A 126 13.00 2.23 2.59
CA GLY A 126 12.88 3.51 3.31
C GLY A 126 11.50 3.81 3.89
N ILE A 127 10.54 2.89 3.73
CA ILE A 127 9.20 2.99 4.33
C ILE A 127 9.10 2.06 5.53
N ASP A 128 8.54 2.56 6.63
CA ASP A 128 8.26 1.73 7.81
C ASP A 128 7.38 0.54 7.44
N LYS A 129 7.91 -0.66 7.65
CA LYS A 129 7.17 -1.89 7.42
C LYS A 129 6.07 -2.09 8.47
N PRO A 130 4.96 -2.79 8.15
CA PRO A 130 3.91 -3.10 9.11
C PRO A 130 4.45 -4.01 10.19
N LYS A 131 3.93 -3.87 11.40
CA LYS A 131 4.30 -4.75 12.51
C LYS A 131 4.06 -6.23 12.12
N GLY A 132 5.10 -7.04 12.31
CA GLY A 132 5.10 -8.48 12.00
C GLY A 132 5.52 -8.84 10.58
N CYS A 133 5.92 -7.88 9.75
CA CYS A 133 6.47 -8.11 8.41
C CYS A 133 7.95 -7.74 8.36
N GLN A 134 8.74 -8.58 7.69
CA GLN A 134 10.20 -8.43 7.55
C GLN A 134 10.62 -7.80 6.23
#